data_AF-A0A3G8YEI6-F1
#
_entry.id   AF-A0A3G8YEI6-F1
#
_cell.length_a   1.000
_cell.length_b   1.000
_cell.length_c   1.000
_cell.angle_alpha   90.00
_cell.angle_beta   90.00
_cell.angle_gamma   90.00
#
_symmetry.space_group_name_H-M   'P 1'
#
loop_
_entity.id
_entity.type
_entity.pdbx_description
1 polymer ?
#
loop_
_entity_poly.entity_id
_entity_poly.type
_entity_poly.pdbx_seq_one_letter_code
_entity_poly.pdbx_strand_id
1 'polypeptide(L)'
;MTRLLLLTSAGLALLSACAPMASISPVVYQPPGLAEQLRFTQRPVGSPDVLIFGISGRCGPPCQAPQDNWDYLGERGTLATIAKVFEQRGLKTEVHGYAERITADFTSRRSKLPQRGVLDLLSDYQRLIKAYVTGRSNPARIVLVGHSHGAVWAHYLSTLFGQVPIAALIDLDANCAAWNVDHSPELLAAQSAVWGNDPQRSPLLACNSVLVNGKTVRLKDTVWPNVAVNLEVQSKRWPASSGTTPGLYVNYLFELTPNQRLDGSKSGIKTFVSAREDHSGVSYAKSQAIGWVAQQLETLPWLTQQTAMPASP
;
A
#
# COMPACT_ATOMS: atom_id res chain seq x y z
N MET A 1 -11.92 -48.77 44.34
CA MET A 1 -12.47 -47.48 44.80
C MET A 1 -11.63 -46.39 44.15
N THR A 2 -12.11 -45.82 43.05
CA THR A 2 -11.28 -44.96 42.18
C THR A 2 -12.12 -43.79 41.70
N ARG A 3 -12.01 -42.63 42.39
CA ARG A 3 -12.47 -41.33 41.90
C ARG A 3 -11.72 -40.23 42.63
N LEU A 4 -10.81 -39.53 41.94
CA LEU A 4 -10.69 -38.07 41.96
C LEU A 4 -9.58 -37.64 40.98
N LEU A 5 -9.71 -36.41 40.47
CA LEU A 5 -8.81 -35.63 39.60
C LEU A 5 -9.18 -35.60 38.12
N LEU A 6 -10.15 -34.74 37.80
CA LEU A 6 -10.32 -34.09 36.50
C LEU A 6 -11.23 -32.88 36.73
N LEU A 7 -10.65 -31.72 37.09
CA LEU A 7 -11.35 -30.43 37.14
C LEU A 7 -10.36 -29.27 37.41
N THR A 8 -9.36 -29.06 36.56
CA THR A 8 -8.49 -27.85 36.63
C THR A 8 -8.02 -27.32 35.27
N SER A 9 -8.77 -27.52 34.18
CA SER A 9 -8.33 -27.03 32.84
C SER A 9 -9.31 -26.09 32.11
N ALA A 10 -10.42 -25.70 32.73
CA ALA A 10 -11.46 -24.88 32.06
C ALA A 10 -11.34 -23.35 32.28
N GLY A 11 -10.33 -22.87 33.03
CA GLY A 11 -10.26 -21.47 33.48
C GLY A 11 -9.44 -20.48 32.63
N LEU A 12 -8.67 -20.94 31.65
CA LEU A 12 -7.70 -20.09 30.91
C LEU A 12 -8.20 -19.54 29.57
N ALA A 13 -9.36 -19.99 29.07
CA ALA A 13 -9.88 -19.58 27.75
C ALA A 13 -10.83 -18.36 27.78
N LEU A 14 -11.21 -17.86 28.96
CA LEU A 14 -12.20 -16.77 29.12
C LEU A 14 -11.59 -15.38 29.41
N LEU A 15 -10.25 -15.26 29.51
CA LEU A 15 -9.58 -13.99 29.85
C LEU A 15 -9.01 -13.22 28.65
N SER A 16 -9.09 -13.76 27.42
CA SER A 16 -8.60 -13.10 26.20
C SER A 16 -9.64 -12.20 25.53
N ALA A 17 -10.88 -12.13 26.03
CA ALA A 17 -11.96 -11.33 25.44
C ALA A 17 -11.93 -9.82 25.83
N CYS A 18 -10.98 -9.39 26.66
CA CYS A 18 -10.86 -8.00 27.12
C CYS A 18 -9.55 -7.33 26.72
N ALA A 19 -8.85 -7.82 25.68
CA ALA A 19 -7.72 -7.07 25.14
C ALA A 19 -8.23 -5.73 24.56
N PRO A 20 -7.76 -4.57 25.05
CA PRO A 20 -8.19 -3.29 24.53
C PRO A 20 -7.83 -3.20 23.05
N MET A 21 -8.74 -2.64 22.25
CA MET A 21 -8.46 -2.37 20.84
C MET A 21 -7.22 -1.47 20.73
N ALA A 22 -6.32 -1.81 19.81
CA ALA A 22 -5.14 -0.99 19.55
C ALA A 22 -5.58 0.42 19.17
N SER A 23 -5.04 1.43 19.85
CA SER A 23 -5.21 2.83 19.48
C SER A 23 -3.93 3.33 18.82
N ILE A 24 -4.09 4.08 17.74
CA ILE A 24 -2.97 4.70 17.03
C ILE A 24 -3.14 6.22 17.04
N SER A 25 -2.02 6.92 17.18
CA SER A 25 -1.94 8.38 17.01
C SER A 25 -1.11 8.70 15.75
N PRO A 26 -1.73 8.61 14.57
CA PRO A 26 -1.05 8.77 13.29
C PRO A 26 -0.52 10.20 13.15
N VAL A 27 0.68 10.33 12.59
CA VAL A 27 1.22 11.65 12.25
C VAL A 27 0.36 12.23 11.13
N VAL A 28 -0.28 13.37 11.39
CA VAL A 28 -1.16 14.01 10.39
C VAL A 28 -0.32 14.93 9.52
N TYR A 29 -0.45 14.81 8.20
CA TYR A 29 0.16 15.75 7.27
C TYR A 29 -0.36 17.16 7.52
N GLN A 30 0.58 18.08 7.73
CA GLN A 30 0.34 19.50 7.77
C GLN A 30 1.14 20.13 6.63
N PRO A 31 0.49 20.86 5.70
CA PRO A 31 1.22 21.62 4.70
C PRO A 31 2.18 22.60 5.40
N PRO A 32 3.44 22.69 4.95
CA PRO A 32 4.41 23.59 5.56
C PRO A 32 3.96 25.04 5.42
N GLY A 33 4.14 25.84 6.47
CA GLY A 33 3.82 27.27 6.43
C GLY A 33 4.76 28.05 5.51
N LEU A 34 4.39 29.26 5.11
CA LEU A 34 5.18 30.09 4.19
C LEU A 34 6.64 30.27 4.65
N ALA A 35 6.86 30.55 5.94
CA ALA A 35 8.21 30.73 6.50
C ALA A 35 9.08 29.46 6.42
N GLU A 36 8.45 28.28 6.49
CA GLU A 36 9.14 27.00 6.33
C GLU A 36 9.45 26.73 4.86
N GLN A 37 8.50 26.99 3.97
CA GLN A 37 8.66 26.87 2.52
C GLN A 37 9.81 27.73 1.99
N LEU A 38 10.01 28.94 2.55
CA LEU A 38 11.14 29.81 2.19
C LEU A 38 12.52 29.23 2.53
N ARG A 39 12.59 28.24 3.42
CA ARG A 39 13.84 27.54 3.79
C ARG A 39 14.08 26.29 2.97
N PHE A 40 13.14 25.89 2.14
CA PHE A 40 13.26 24.68 1.35
C PHE A 40 14.26 24.84 0.22
N THR A 41 15.01 23.78 0.00
CA THR A 41 16.00 23.70 -1.08
C THR A 41 15.36 23.09 -2.31
N GLN A 42 15.89 23.38 -3.51
CA GLN A 42 15.45 22.63 -4.68
C GLN A 42 15.93 21.17 -4.59
N ARG A 43 15.17 20.24 -5.18
CA ARG A 43 15.66 18.88 -5.42
C ARG A 43 16.87 18.92 -6.38
N PRO A 44 17.82 17.97 -6.30
CA PRO A 44 18.99 17.94 -7.18
C PRO A 44 18.61 17.94 -8.67
N VAL A 45 19.43 18.60 -9.49
CA VAL A 45 19.23 18.59 -10.95
C VAL A 45 19.28 17.15 -11.48
N GLY A 46 18.33 16.79 -12.34
CA GLY A 46 18.24 15.46 -12.93
C GLY A 46 17.50 14.42 -12.07
N SER A 47 17.09 14.74 -10.84
CA SER A 47 16.27 13.87 -10.01
C SER A 47 14.89 13.58 -10.63
N PRO A 48 14.22 12.47 -10.27
CA PRO A 48 12.88 12.16 -10.76
C PRO A 48 11.84 13.21 -10.33
N ASP A 49 10.85 13.41 -11.19
CA ASP A 49 9.64 14.16 -10.90
C ASP A 49 8.60 13.31 -10.15
N VAL A 50 8.60 12.00 -10.41
CA VAL A 50 7.66 11.03 -9.86
C VAL A 50 8.42 9.79 -9.37
N LEU A 51 8.20 9.43 -8.11
CA LEU A 51 8.67 8.19 -7.51
C LEU A 51 7.50 7.21 -7.43
N ILE A 52 7.63 6.05 -8.06
CA ILE A 52 6.60 5.00 -8.08
C ILE A 52 7.08 3.82 -7.27
N PHE A 53 6.36 3.48 -6.20
CA PHE A 53 6.62 2.30 -5.38
C PHE A 53 5.52 1.27 -5.60
N GLY A 54 5.87 0.15 -6.23
CA GLY A 54 4.99 -0.98 -6.48
C GLY A 54 5.19 -2.10 -5.48
N ILE A 55 4.13 -2.52 -4.79
CA ILE A 55 4.15 -3.68 -3.89
C ILE A 55 3.25 -4.77 -4.45
N SER A 56 3.87 -5.86 -4.89
CA SER A 56 3.20 -7.08 -5.28
C SER A 56 2.82 -7.88 -4.03
N GLY A 57 1.53 -8.13 -3.82
CA GLY A 57 1.05 -8.90 -2.68
C GLY A 57 1.18 -10.41 -2.81
N ARG A 58 0.65 -11.11 -1.81
CA ARG A 58 0.59 -12.57 -1.69
C ARG A 58 0.27 -13.30 -2.98
N CYS A 59 1.09 -14.28 -3.30
CA CYS A 59 0.84 -15.17 -4.43
C CYS A 59 -0.28 -16.18 -4.16
N GLY A 60 -0.96 -16.60 -5.23
CA GLY A 60 -2.02 -17.62 -5.18
C GLY A 60 -1.50 -19.06 -5.35
N PRO A 61 -2.24 -20.08 -4.89
CA PRO A 61 -1.89 -21.50 -5.09
C PRO A 61 -1.56 -21.81 -6.57
N PRO A 62 -0.58 -22.69 -6.84
CA PRO A 62 0.15 -23.57 -5.92
C PRO A 62 1.35 -22.92 -5.20
N CYS A 63 1.41 -21.59 -5.14
CA CYS A 63 2.48 -20.85 -4.50
C CYS A 63 2.52 -21.04 -2.96
N GLN A 64 3.72 -21.15 -2.39
CA GLN A 64 3.92 -21.18 -0.94
C GLN A 64 4.29 -19.78 -0.42
N ALA A 65 3.28 -18.98 -0.12
CA ALA A 65 3.47 -17.66 0.49
C ALA A 65 3.92 -17.78 1.96
N PRO A 66 4.75 -16.84 2.47
CA PRO A 66 5.31 -15.70 1.74
C PRO A 66 6.62 -16.01 0.97
N GLN A 67 7.19 -17.22 1.10
CA GLN A 67 8.52 -17.54 0.57
C GLN A 67 8.62 -17.43 -0.96
N ASP A 68 7.51 -17.70 -1.64
CA ASP A 68 7.43 -17.69 -3.10
C ASP A 68 6.89 -16.38 -3.66
N ASN A 69 6.51 -15.40 -2.82
CA ASN A 69 6.06 -14.09 -3.28
C ASN A 69 7.13 -13.44 -4.18
N TRP A 70 6.71 -12.64 -5.15
CA TRP A 70 7.62 -11.98 -6.09
C TRP A 70 6.99 -10.70 -6.63
N ASP A 71 7.82 -9.82 -7.19
CA ASP A 71 7.38 -8.57 -7.80
C ASP A 71 6.76 -8.79 -9.19
N TYR A 72 5.57 -9.39 -9.23
CA TYR A 72 4.84 -9.54 -10.48
C TYR A 72 4.31 -8.23 -11.04
N LEU A 73 4.12 -7.16 -10.25
CA LEU A 73 3.70 -5.86 -10.78
C LEU A 73 4.80 -5.27 -11.67
N GLY A 74 6.06 -5.37 -11.25
CA GLY A 74 7.21 -5.06 -12.09
C GLY A 74 7.33 -6.02 -13.28
N GLU A 75 7.40 -7.33 -13.02
CA GLU A 75 7.62 -8.34 -14.07
C GLU A 75 6.51 -8.39 -15.14
N ARG A 76 5.25 -8.10 -14.79
CA ARG A 76 4.13 -8.03 -15.75
C ARG A 76 4.13 -6.75 -16.58
N GLY A 77 5.00 -5.78 -16.26
CA GLY A 77 5.04 -4.46 -16.88
C GLY A 77 3.96 -3.50 -16.36
N THR A 78 3.26 -3.83 -15.27
CA THR A 78 2.18 -2.99 -14.73
C THR A 78 2.72 -1.66 -14.22
N LEU A 79 3.84 -1.69 -13.50
CA LEU A 79 4.49 -0.46 -13.04
C LEU A 79 5.02 0.37 -14.21
N ALA A 80 5.53 -0.27 -15.27
CA ALA A 80 5.97 0.41 -16.48
C ALA A 80 4.81 1.09 -17.22
N THR A 81 3.64 0.43 -17.31
CA THR A 81 2.42 1.05 -17.87
C THR A 81 2.01 2.29 -17.08
N ILE A 82 2.07 2.25 -15.76
CA ILE A 82 1.75 3.40 -14.89
C ILE A 82 2.78 4.52 -15.09
N ALA A 83 4.08 4.20 -15.11
CA ALA A 83 5.16 5.16 -15.32
C ALA A 83 5.00 5.89 -16.66
N LYS A 84 4.64 5.16 -17.72
CA LYS A 84 4.44 5.70 -19.06
C LYS A 84 3.43 6.85 -19.12
N VAL A 85 2.40 6.85 -18.25
CA VAL A 85 1.42 7.94 -18.18
C VAL A 85 2.09 9.28 -17.83
N PHE A 86 3.08 9.25 -16.93
CA PHE A 86 3.83 10.43 -16.52
C PHE A 86 4.90 10.81 -17.55
N GLU A 87 5.60 9.82 -18.09
CA GLU A 87 6.64 10.02 -19.12
C GLU A 87 6.08 10.62 -20.40
N GLN A 88 4.88 10.21 -20.83
CA GLN A 88 4.16 10.80 -21.96
C GLN A 88 3.82 12.28 -21.76
N ARG A 89 3.92 12.77 -20.52
CA ARG A 89 3.75 14.19 -20.15
C ARG A 89 5.08 14.90 -19.90
N GLY A 90 6.19 14.26 -20.24
CA GLY A 90 7.54 14.81 -20.10
C GLY A 90 8.10 14.76 -18.67
N LEU A 91 7.47 14.03 -17.75
CA LEU A 91 7.98 13.86 -16.38
C LEU A 91 9.00 12.73 -16.32
N LYS A 92 10.04 12.91 -15.50
CA LYS A 92 11.01 11.85 -15.18
C LYS A 92 10.47 10.97 -14.08
N THR A 93 10.39 9.67 -14.34
CA THR A 93 9.92 8.64 -13.42
C THR A 93 11.09 7.85 -12.86
N GLU A 94 10.98 7.41 -11.62
CA GLU A 94 11.81 6.36 -11.04
C GLU A 94 10.89 5.32 -10.41
N VAL A 95 11.04 4.06 -10.80
CA VAL A 95 10.12 2.97 -10.48
C VAL A 95 10.83 1.93 -9.64
N HIS A 96 10.23 1.58 -8.50
CA HIS A 96 10.73 0.56 -7.59
C HIS A 96 9.65 -0.48 -7.34
N GLY A 97 9.96 -1.74 -7.62
CA GLY A 97 9.07 -2.87 -7.40
C GLY A 97 9.55 -3.76 -6.26
N TYR A 98 8.60 -4.27 -5.47
CA TYR A 98 8.84 -5.05 -4.27
C TYR A 98 7.87 -6.21 -4.17
N ALA A 99 8.34 -7.31 -3.62
CA ALA A 99 7.55 -8.46 -3.24
C ALA A 99 7.12 -8.34 -1.77
N GLU A 100 5.88 -8.71 -1.47
CA GLU A 100 5.41 -8.83 -0.10
C GLU A 100 6.14 -9.96 0.61
N ARG A 101 7.08 -9.60 1.49
CA ARG A 101 7.78 -10.46 2.45
C ARG A 101 8.57 -9.57 3.40
N ILE A 102 8.62 -9.87 4.70
CA ILE A 102 9.38 -9.06 5.66
C ILE A 102 10.86 -9.49 5.64
N THR A 103 11.56 -9.09 4.59
CA THR A 103 13.01 -9.27 4.38
C THR A 103 13.56 -8.12 3.53
N ALA A 104 14.88 -7.98 3.45
CA ALA A 104 15.54 -7.04 2.53
C ALA A 104 15.53 -7.59 1.11
N ASP A 105 16.13 -8.77 0.91
CA ASP A 105 16.10 -9.51 -0.34
C ASP A 105 15.88 -11.02 -0.11
N PHE A 106 15.44 -11.72 -1.16
CA PHE A 106 15.30 -13.18 -1.18
C PHE A 106 15.19 -13.70 -2.61
N THR A 107 15.36 -15.00 -2.83
CA THR A 107 15.03 -15.61 -4.13
C THR A 107 13.67 -16.28 -4.06
N SER A 108 12.72 -15.81 -4.87
CA SER A 108 11.43 -16.48 -5.01
C SER A 108 11.61 -17.76 -5.82
N ARG A 109 11.04 -18.89 -5.35
CA ARG A 109 11.00 -20.11 -6.17
C ARG A 109 10.07 -19.97 -7.37
N ARG A 110 9.16 -19.00 -7.35
CA ARG A 110 8.19 -18.76 -8.42
C ARG A 110 8.79 -17.97 -9.58
N SER A 111 9.44 -16.84 -9.31
CA SER A 111 10.15 -16.07 -10.35
C SER A 111 11.53 -16.63 -10.66
N LYS A 112 12.15 -17.35 -9.72
CA LYS A 112 13.55 -17.84 -9.76
C LYS A 112 14.58 -16.71 -9.84
N LEU A 113 14.18 -15.50 -9.48
CA LEU A 113 15.02 -14.30 -9.50
C LEU A 113 15.16 -13.73 -8.08
N PRO A 114 16.27 -13.00 -7.79
CA PRO A 114 16.34 -12.15 -6.61
C PRO A 114 15.17 -11.17 -6.57
N GLN A 115 14.58 -11.02 -5.40
CA GLN A 115 13.42 -10.18 -5.11
C GLN A 115 13.78 -9.24 -3.98
N ARG A 116 13.21 -8.03 -4.03
CA ARG A 116 13.31 -7.03 -2.97
C ARG A 116 12.08 -7.13 -2.09
N GLY A 117 12.26 -7.24 -0.78
CA GLY A 117 11.18 -7.36 0.19
C GLY A 117 10.78 -6.02 0.81
N VAL A 118 9.95 -6.09 1.85
CA VAL A 118 9.40 -4.93 2.56
C VAL A 118 10.47 -4.13 3.31
N LEU A 119 11.56 -4.77 3.78
CA LEU A 119 12.61 -4.01 4.47
C LEU A 119 13.40 -3.13 3.50
N ASP A 120 13.61 -3.62 2.27
CA ASP A 120 14.17 -2.84 1.17
C ASP A 120 13.25 -1.68 0.78
N LEU A 121 11.94 -1.92 0.70
CA LEU A 121 10.93 -0.88 0.49
C LEU A 121 11.00 0.21 1.54
N LEU A 122 11.06 -0.15 2.83
CA LEU A 122 11.13 0.83 3.92
C LEU A 122 12.42 1.65 3.86
N SER A 123 13.55 1.00 3.60
CA SER A 123 14.85 1.65 3.45
C SER A 123 14.86 2.63 2.27
N ASP A 124 14.42 2.18 1.10
CA ASP A 124 14.36 3.02 -0.10
C ASP A 124 13.37 4.16 0.03
N TYR A 125 12.18 3.89 0.58
CA TYR A 125 11.18 4.93 0.79
C TYR A 125 11.75 6.03 1.66
N GLN A 126 12.37 5.71 2.81
CA GLN A 126 13.01 6.70 3.69
C GLN A 126 14.16 7.46 3.01
N ARG A 127 15.01 6.75 2.27
CA ARG A 127 16.13 7.35 1.55
C ARG A 127 15.66 8.32 0.48
N LEU A 128 14.67 7.93 -0.32
CA LEU A 128 14.17 8.70 -1.46
C LEU A 128 13.30 9.88 -1.02
N ILE A 129 12.45 9.74 0.01
CA ILE A 129 11.70 10.89 0.54
C ILE A 129 12.64 11.95 1.13
N LYS A 130 13.69 11.53 1.84
CA LYS A 130 14.71 12.45 2.37
C LYS A 130 15.49 13.13 1.24
N ALA A 131 15.81 12.40 0.18
CA ALA A 131 16.54 12.95 -0.95
C ALA A 131 15.70 13.95 -1.76
N TYR A 132 14.45 13.60 -2.08
CA TYR A 132 13.71 14.26 -3.15
C TYR A 132 12.38 14.90 -2.74
N VAL A 133 11.90 14.70 -1.51
CA VAL A 133 10.56 15.17 -1.09
C VAL A 133 10.63 16.10 0.12
N THR A 134 11.12 15.61 1.25
CA THR A 134 11.13 16.37 2.51
C THR A 134 12.07 17.57 2.42
N GLY A 135 11.58 18.74 2.82
CA GLY A 135 12.37 19.98 2.81
C GLY A 135 12.69 20.51 1.40
N ARG A 136 11.96 20.07 0.37
CA ARG A 136 12.14 20.50 -1.02
C ARG A 136 11.07 21.50 -1.46
N SER A 137 11.49 22.57 -2.15
CA SER A 137 10.57 23.58 -2.69
C SER A 137 9.87 23.11 -3.97
N ASN A 138 10.46 22.13 -4.65
CA ASN A 138 9.90 21.41 -5.80
C ASN A 138 10.00 19.89 -5.57
N PRO A 139 9.27 19.30 -4.62
CA PRO A 139 9.42 17.90 -4.26
C PRO A 139 9.06 16.94 -5.42
N ALA A 140 9.67 15.75 -5.44
CA ALA A 140 9.20 14.63 -6.24
C ALA A 140 7.82 14.17 -5.73
N ARG A 141 6.99 13.64 -6.62
CA ARG A 141 5.64 13.19 -6.29
C ARG A 141 5.65 11.70 -6.03
N ILE A 142 5.08 11.27 -4.91
CA ILE A 142 4.99 9.85 -4.55
C ILE A 142 3.72 9.24 -5.15
N VAL A 143 3.87 8.12 -5.86
CA VAL A 143 2.79 7.23 -6.26
C VAL A 143 3.03 5.87 -5.62
N LEU A 144 2.06 5.41 -4.83
CA LEU A 144 2.05 4.07 -4.28
C LEU A 144 1.14 3.19 -5.14
N VAL A 145 1.60 2.00 -5.50
CA VAL A 145 0.83 1.00 -6.24
C VAL A 145 0.90 -0.29 -5.45
N GLY A 146 -0.23 -0.83 -5.02
CA GLY A 146 -0.27 -2.09 -4.30
C GLY A 146 -1.32 -3.01 -4.88
N HIS A 147 -1.06 -4.31 -4.86
CA HIS A 147 -2.06 -5.33 -5.20
C HIS A 147 -2.22 -6.34 -4.08
N SER A 148 -3.45 -6.74 -3.75
CA SER A 148 -3.71 -7.72 -2.68
C SER A 148 -3.08 -7.29 -1.34
N HIS A 149 -2.25 -8.12 -0.71
CA HIS A 149 -1.44 -7.74 0.46
C HIS A 149 -0.53 -6.53 0.22
N GLY A 150 -0.07 -6.32 -1.03
CA GLY A 150 0.74 -5.16 -1.38
C GLY A 150 -0.02 -3.84 -1.25
N ALA A 151 -1.34 -3.84 -1.48
CA ALA A 151 -2.18 -2.67 -1.21
C ALA A 151 -2.31 -2.42 0.29
N VAL A 152 -2.42 -3.47 1.11
CA VAL A 152 -2.37 -3.35 2.58
C VAL A 152 -1.06 -2.69 3.03
N TRP A 153 0.08 -3.11 2.48
CA TRP A 153 1.37 -2.46 2.73
C TRP A 153 1.39 -1.00 2.26
N ALA A 154 0.80 -0.67 1.11
CA ALA A 154 0.71 0.70 0.62
C ALA A 154 -0.13 1.61 1.55
N HIS A 155 -1.28 1.12 2.03
CA HIS A 155 -2.09 1.82 3.05
C HIS A 155 -1.31 1.98 4.37
N TYR A 156 -0.63 0.92 4.80
CA TYR A 156 0.20 0.96 6.00
C TYR A 156 1.36 1.97 5.88
N LEU A 157 2.04 2.06 4.73
CA LEU A 157 3.06 3.09 4.46
C LEU A 157 2.48 4.51 4.58
N SER A 158 1.28 4.75 4.04
CA SER A 158 0.63 6.06 4.16
C SER A 158 0.30 6.43 5.62
N THR A 159 0.10 5.42 6.48
CA THR A 159 -0.09 5.60 7.93
C THR A 159 1.25 5.88 8.63
N LEU A 160 2.27 5.09 8.31
CA LEU A 160 3.59 5.13 8.94
C LEU A 160 4.36 6.41 8.62
N PHE A 161 4.17 6.93 7.41
CA PHE A 161 4.78 8.16 6.90
C PHE A 161 3.72 9.23 6.65
N GLY A 162 2.82 9.41 7.61
CA GLY A 162 1.69 10.35 7.52
C GLY A 162 2.08 11.82 7.32
N GLN A 163 3.36 12.18 7.51
CA GLN A 163 3.92 13.50 7.21
C GLN A 163 4.38 13.68 5.75
N VAL A 164 4.43 12.61 4.95
CA VAL A 164 4.89 12.67 3.55
C VAL A 164 3.69 12.74 2.62
N PRO A 165 3.60 13.76 1.74
CA PRO A 165 2.51 13.86 0.78
C PRO A 165 2.61 12.77 -0.29
N ILE A 166 1.50 12.06 -0.50
CA ILE A 166 1.32 11.01 -1.51
C ILE A 166 0.36 11.55 -2.57
N ALA A 167 0.83 11.63 -3.81
CA ALA A 167 0.05 12.17 -4.91
C ALA A 167 -1.05 11.20 -5.36
N ALA A 168 -0.76 9.90 -5.37
CA ALA A 168 -1.73 8.86 -5.66
C ALA A 168 -1.44 7.57 -4.88
N LEU A 169 -2.48 6.96 -4.33
CA LEU A 169 -2.48 5.59 -3.82
C LEU A 169 -3.36 4.74 -4.75
N ILE A 170 -2.74 3.86 -5.52
CA ILE A 170 -3.39 2.91 -6.41
C ILE A 170 -3.52 1.59 -5.65
N ASP A 171 -4.76 1.29 -5.27
CA ASP A 171 -5.14 0.10 -4.54
C ASP A 171 -5.77 -0.89 -5.53
N LEU A 172 -5.05 -1.96 -5.84
CA LEU A 172 -5.52 -3.03 -6.71
C LEU A 172 -6.03 -4.19 -5.85
N ASP A 173 -7.31 -4.13 -5.50
CA ASP A 173 -8.06 -5.18 -4.82
C ASP A 173 -7.38 -5.64 -3.52
N ALA A 174 -7.19 -4.71 -2.58
CA ALA A 174 -6.62 -5.00 -1.26
C ALA A 174 -7.28 -6.20 -0.58
N ASN A 175 -6.47 -7.06 0.04
CA ASN A 175 -6.97 -8.23 0.75
C ASN A 175 -6.12 -8.55 1.97
N CYS A 176 -6.76 -9.05 3.02
CA CYS A 176 -6.16 -9.44 4.30
C CYS A 176 -6.15 -10.95 4.54
N ALA A 177 -6.58 -11.77 3.58
CA ALA A 177 -6.60 -13.21 3.72
C ALA A 177 -5.21 -13.74 4.14
N ALA A 178 -5.15 -14.48 5.25
CA ALA A 178 -3.92 -15.03 5.84
C ALA A 178 -2.85 -14.02 6.31
N TRP A 179 -3.13 -12.71 6.34
CA TRP A 179 -2.13 -11.67 6.69
C TRP A 179 -1.32 -11.99 7.96
N ASN A 180 -1.99 -12.20 9.10
CA ASN A 180 -1.30 -12.48 10.36
C ASN A 180 -0.56 -13.82 10.34
N VAL A 181 -1.09 -14.83 9.64
CA VAL A 181 -0.44 -16.15 9.53
C VAL A 181 0.87 -16.04 8.75
N ASP A 182 0.85 -15.32 7.63
CA ASP A 182 2.01 -15.17 6.76
C ASP A 182 3.11 -14.29 7.40
N HIS A 183 2.72 -13.26 8.17
CA HIS A 183 3.66 -12.23 8.64
C HIS A 183 4.11 -12.37 10.09
N SER A 184 3.37 -13.03 10.99
CA SER A 184 3.73 -13.05 12.43
C SER A 184 5.13 -13.59 12.70
N PRO A 185 5.59 -14.72 12.09
CA PRO A 185 6.92 -15.24 12.34
C PRO A 185 8.04 -14.30 11.86
N GLU A 186 7.92 -13.75 10.65
CA GLU A 186 8.92 -12.83 10.10
C GLU A 186 8.92 -11.48 10.85
N LEU A 187 7.74 -11.00 11.29
CA LEU A 187 7.67 -9.79 12.10
C LEU A 187 8.38 -9.96 13.43
N LEU A 188 8.14 -11.05 14.16
CA LEU A 188 8.79 -11.27 15.47
C LEU A 188 10.33 -11.19 15.37
N ALA A 189 10.90 -11.62 14.24
CA ALA A 189 12.33 -11.51 13.98
C ALA A 189 12.79 -10.07 13.67
N ALA A 190 11.96 -9.26 13.00
CA ALA A 190 12.31 -7.92 12.53
C ALA A 190 11.81 -6.77 13.42
N GLN A 191 10.92 -7.04 14.39
CA GLN A 191 10.17 -6.02 15.11
C GLN A 191 11.02 -5.02 15.90
N SER A 192 12.04 -5.51 16.59
CA SER A 192 12.93 -4.66 17.39
C SER A 192 13.80 -3.77 16.52
N ALA A 193 14.32 -4.30 15.41
CA ALA A 193 15.25 -3.60 14.53
C ALA A 193 14.59 -2.51 13.68
N VAL A 194 13.36 -2.75 13.21
CA VAL A 194 12.70 -1.88 12.23
C VAL A 194 11.65 -0.99 12.87
N TRP A 195 10.89 -1.54 13.83
CA TRP A 195 9.76 -0.85 14.45
C TRP A 195 9.99 -0.52 15.92
N GLY A 196 11.19 -0.77 16.46
CA GLY A 196 11.58 -0.35 17.81
C GLY A 196 10.72 -0.94 18.94
N ASN A 197 10.10 -2.11 18.71
CA ASN A 197 9.09 -2.70 19.59
C ASN A 197 7.87 -1.81 19.86
N ASP A 198 7.59 -0.82 19.01
CA ASP A 198 6.39 0.02 19.11
C ASP A 198 5.16 -0.76 18.60
N PRO A 199 4.21 -1.14 19.49
CA PRO A 199 3.04 -1.90 19.09
C PRO A 199 2.12 -1.10 18.16
N GLN A 200 2.10 0.24 18.24
CA GLN A 200 1.26 1.09 17.38
C GLN A 200 1.78 1.17 15.95
N ARG A 201 3.07 0.83 15.76
CA ARG A 201 3.71 0.77 14.44
C ARG A 201 3.84 -0.67 13.95
N SER A 202 3.24 -1.66 14.60
CA SER A 202 3.32 -3.04 14.12
C SER A 202 2.54 -3.22 12.80
N PRO A 203 3.12 -3.85 11.76
CA PRO A 203 2.41 -4.16 10.52
C PRO A 203 1.32 -5.24 10.70
N LEU A 204 1.29 -5.97 11.83
CA LEU A 204 0.15 -6.85 12.16
C LEU A 204 -1.15 -6.07 12.39
N LEU A 205 -1.07 -4.76 12.63
CA LEU A 205 -2.26 -3.92 12.72
C LEU A 205 -2.87 -3.60 11.34
N ALA A 206 -2.13 -3.75 10.24
CA ALA A 206 -2.53 -3.24 8.93
C ALA A 206 -3.87 -3.81 8.42
N CYS A 207 -4.18 -5.04 8.83
CA CYS A 207 -5.43 -5.73 8.51
C CYS A 207 -6.53 -5.63 9.59
N ASN A 208 -6.22 -4.99 10.72
CA ASN A 208 -7.11 -4.91 11.87
C ASN A 208 -7.91 -3.62 11.89
N SER A 209 -8.96 -3.63 12.72
CA SER A 209 -9.61 -2.41 13.18
C SER A 209 -8.82 -1.79 14.32
N VAL A 210 -8.64 -0.48 14.29
CA VAL A 210 -7.92 0.31 15.29
C VAL A 210 -8.74 1.53 15.69
N LEU A 211 -8.48 2.07 16.88
CA LEU A 211 -9.05 3.34 17.34
C LEU A 211 -8.18 4.52 16.90
N VAL A 212 -8.78 5.42 16.12
CA VAL A 212 -8.22 6.73 15.74
C VAL A 212 -9.18 7.81 16.23
N ASN A 213 -8.73 8.67 17.14
CA ASN A 213 -9.54 9.76 17.71
C ASN A 213 -10.93 9.31 18.20
N GLY A 214 -10.98 8.15 18.88
CA GLY A 214 -12.22 7.57 19.41
C GLY A 214 -13.12 6.88 18.38
N LYS A 215 -12.73 6.82 17.09
CA LYS A 215 -13.44 6.10 16.04
C LYS A 215 -12.72 4.82 15.66
N THR A 216 -13.47 3.74 15.50
CA THR A 216 -12.97 2.48 14.97
C THR A 216 -12.86 2.57 13.45
N VAL A 217 -11.67 2.34 12.92
CA VAL A 217 -11.40 2.31 11.47
C VAL A 217 -10.58 1.06 11.11
N ARG A 218 -10.76 0.54 9.89
CA ARG A 218 -9.93 -0.56 9.38
C ARG A 218 -8.77 0.04 8.59
N LEU A 219 -7.54 -0.26 9.00
CA LEU A 219 -6.35 0.44 8.48
C LEU A 219 -6.22 0.32 6.97
N LYS A 220 -6.40 -0.89 6.43
CA LYS A 220 -6.35 -1.10 4.98
C LYS A 220 -7.49 -0.47 4.18
N ASP A 221 -8.60 -0.08 4.82
CA ASP A 221 -9.75 0.58 4.18
C ASP A 221 -9.76 2.09 4.43
N THR A 222 -8.71 2.61 5.07
CA THR A 222 -8.61 4.02 5.46
C THR A 222 -7.62 4.74 4.56
N VAL A 223 -8.07 5.83 3.94
CA VAL A 223 -7.24 6.71 3.12
C VAL A 223 -6.87 7.94 3.95
N TRP A 224 -5.59 8.05 4.26
CA TRP A 224 -5.04 9.06 5.16
C TRP A 224 -4.98 10.47 4.54
N PRO A 225 -4.97 11.54 5.36
CA PRO A 225 -4.95 12.92 4.86
C PRO A 225 -3.76 13.28 3.97
N ASN A 226 -2.65 12.57 4.11
CA ASN A 226 -1.47 12.74 3.26
C ASN A 226 -1.63 12.15 1.85
N VAL A 227 -2.68 11.38 1.59
CA VAL A 227 -3.01 10.84 0.26
C VAL A 227 -3.99 11.76 -0.46
N ALA A 228 -3.51 12.42 -1.52
CA ALA A 228 -4.32 13.35 -2.30
C ALA A 228 -5.46 12.63 -3.04
N VAL A 229 -5.13 11.58 -3.80
CA VAL A 229 -6.10 10.75 -4.50
C VAL A 229 -5.87 9.27 -4.22
N ASN A 230 -6.94 8.53 -3.96
CA ASN A 230 -6.93 7.08 -3.95
C ASN A 230 -7.70 6.56 -5.17
N LEU A 231 -7.04 5.69 -5.94
CA LEU A 231 -7.61 4.97 -7.06
C LEU A 231 -7.84 3.53 -6.60
N GLU A 232 -9.06 3.28 -6.13
CA GLU A 232 -9.49 1.99 -5.62
C GLU A 232 -10.01 1.13 -6.77
N VAL A 233 -9.37 0.00 -7.00
CA VAL A 233 -9.81 -1.02 -7.95
C VAL A 233 -10.28 -2.21 -7.14
N GLN A 234 -11.48 -2.68 -7.43
CA GLN A 234 -12.03 -3.91 -6.88
C GLN A 234 -12.22 -4.90 -8.02
N SER A 235 -11.86 -6.16 -7.78
CA SER A 235 -12.08 -7.22 -8.75
C SER A 235 -13.56 -7.62 -8.83
N LYS A 236 -13.89 -8.47 -9.80
CA LYS A 236 -15.26 -8.90 -10.05
C LYS A 236 -15.86 -9.58 -8.82
N ARG A 237 -17.07 -9.15 -8.48
CA ARG A 237 -17.92 -9.79 -7.48
C ARG A 237 -18.70 -10.91 -8.18
N TRP A 238 -18.75 -12.09 -7.57
CA TRP A 238 -19.46 -13.30 -8.03
C TRP A 238 -20.71 -13.11 -8.93
N PRO A 239 -20.99 -14.07 -9.82
CA PRO A 239 -20.17 -14.51 -10.94
C PRO A 239 -20.30 -13.52 -12.12
N ALA A 240 -19.19 -13.18 -12.77
CA ALA A 240 -19.20 -12.38 -14.00
C ALA A 240 -18.21 -12.95 -15.04
N SER A 241 -18.60 -12.80 -16.31
CA SER A 241 -18.36 -13.70 -17.45
C SER A 241 -16.90 -14.01 -17.81
N SER A 242 -16.74 -15.01 -18.68
CA SER A 242 -15.48 -15.43 -19.32
C SER A 242 -14.85 -14.29 -20.13
N GLY A 243 -14.08 -13.43 -19.47
CA GLY A 243 -13.22 -12.44 -20.11
C GLY A 243 -11.97 -13.07 -20.75
N THR A 244 -11.27 -12.28 -21.57
CA THR A 244 -10.02 -12.67 -22.25
C THR A 244 -8.78 -12.57 -21.36
N THR A 245 -8.88 -11.99 -20.16
CA THR A 245 -7.81 -11.95 -19.16
C THR A 245 -7.81 -13.24 -18.34
N PRO A 246 -6.66 -13.88 -18.07
CA PRO A 246 -6.60 -15.07 -17.22
C PRO A 246 -7.24 -14.79 -15.85
N GLY A 247 -8.17 -15.64 -15.41
CA GLY A 247 -8.80 -15.52 -14.10
C GLY A 247 -9.79 -16.65 -13.79
N LEU A 248 -10.12 -16.82 -12.50
CA LEU A 248 -11.06 -17.82 -12.02
C LEU A 248 -12.51 -17.44 -12.32
N TYR A 249 -13.34 -18.46 -12.57
CA TYR A 249 -14.79 -18.29 -12.75
C TYR A 249 -15.46 -17.80 -11.45
N VAL A 250 -14.95 -18.27 -10.30
CA VAL A 250 -15.38 -17.90 -8.96
C VAL A 250 -14.25 -17.12 -8.29
N ASN A 251 -14.50 -15.84 -8.00
CA ASN A 251 -13.55 -14.99 -7.29
C ASN A 251 -13.85 -15.03 -5.80
N TYR A 252 -12.95 -15.55 -4.98
CA TYR A 252 -13.14 -15.69 -3.52
C TYR A 252 -12.28 -14.71 -2.70
N LEU A 253 -11.52 -13.84 -3.36
CA LEU A 253 -10.56 -12.92 -2.74
C LEU A 253 -10.87 -11.43 -3.00
N PHE A 254 -12.10 -11.12 -3.42
CA PHE A 254 -12.50 -9.76 -3.78
C PHE A 254 -12.74 -8.87 -2.55
N GLU A 255 -12.39 -7.59 -2.67
CA GLU A 255 -12.71 -6.60 -1.64
C GLU A 255 -14.20 -6.21 -1.66
N LEU A 256 -14.80 -6.09 -0.47
CA LEU A 256 -16.21 -5.75 -0.28
C LEU A 256 -16.40 -4.39 0.40
N THR A 257 -15.39 -3.93 1.12
CA THR A 257 -15.40 -2.73 1.96
C THR A 257 -14.76 -1.59 1.18
N PRO A 258 -15.53 -0.57 0.75
CA PRO A 258 -14.95 0.51 -0.02
C PRO A 258 -14.08 1.40 0.87
N ASN A 259 -12.92 1.83 0.35
CA ASN A 259 -12.01 2.75 1.01
C ASN A 259 -12.69 4.05 1.45
N GLN A 260 -12.33 4.59 2.62
CA GLN A 260 -12.91 5.81 3.19
C GLN A 260 -11.88 6.70 3.88
N ARG A 261 -12.20 7.98 4.03
CA ARG A 261 -11.45 8.90 4.89
C ARG A 261 -11.79 8.66 6.37
N LEU A 262 -11.01 9.25 7.28
CA LEU A 262 -11.23 9.15 8.74
C LEU A 262 -12.58 9.72 9.20
N ASP A 263 -13.15 10.66 8.43
CA ASP A 263 -14.49 11.21 8.67
C ASP A 263 -15.61 10.36 8.05
N GLY A 264 -15.27 9.26 7.37
CA GLY A 264 -16.20 8.39 6.64
C GLY A 264 -16.50 8.84 5.21
N SER A 265 -16.01 10.01 4.78
CA SER A 265 -16.24 10.51 3.43
C SER A 265 -15.46 9.72 2.37
N LYS A 266 -15.89 9.87 1.10
CA LYS A 266 -15.19 9.34 -0.08
C LYS A 266 -14.38 10.41 -0.82
N SER A 267 -14.06 11.53 -0.17
CA SER A 267 -13.39 12.66 -0.82
C SER A 267 -12.03 12.25 -1.40
N GLY A 268 -11.78 12.56 -2.67
CA GLY A 268 -10.55 12.17 -3.37
C GLY A 268 -10.37 10.65 -3.55
N ILE A 269 -11.42 9.85 -3.33
CA ILE A 269 -11.41 8.41 -3.60
C ILE A 269 -12.21 8.18 -4.87
N LYS A 270 -11.60 7.51 -5.85
CA LYS A 270 -12.25 7.08 -7.08
C LYS A 270 -12.23 5.56 -7.10
N THR A 271 -13.38 4.94 -7.35
CA THR A 271 -13.51 3.48 -7.30
C THR A 271 -13.88 2.93 -8.68
N PHE A 272 -13.21 1.86 -9.08
CA PHE A 272 -13.54 1.03 -10.23
C PHE A 272 -13.80 -0.39 -9.78
N VAL A 273 -14.94 -0.95 -10.17
CA VAL A 273 -15.26 -2.36 -9.93
C VAL A 273 -15.20 -3.09 -11.27
N SER A 274 -14.26 -4.02 -11.40
CA SER A 274 -14.11 -4.78 -12.64
C SER A 274 -15.31 -5.70 -12.84
N ALA A 275 -15.89 -5.69 -14.04
CA ALA A 275 -16.95 -6.62 -14.40
C ALA A 275 -16.40 -7.98 -14.87
N ARG A 276 -15.09 -8.10 -15.12
CA ARG A 276 -14.51 -9.26 -15.85
C ARG A 276 -13.28 -9.85 -15.20
N GLU A 277 -12.52 -9.03 -14.48
CA GLU A 277 -11.20 -9.41 -13.98
C GLU A 277 -11.34 -9.88 -12.55
N ASP A 278 -10.75 -11.04 -12.25
CA ASP A 278 -10.67 -11.54 -10.89
C ASP A 278 -9.55 -10.84 -10.10
N HIS A 279 -9.35 -11.28 -8.86
CA HIS A 279 -8.33 -10.74 -7.97
C HIS A 279 -6.97 -10.61 -8.69
N SER A 280 -6.47 -11.66 -9.35
CA SER A 280 -5.19 -11.56 -10.06
C SER A 280 -5.26 -10.72 -11.33
N GLY A 281 -6.38 -10.80 -12.07
CA GLY A 281 -6.61 -10.18 -13.36
C GLY A 281 -6.47 -8.66 -13.35
N VAL A 282 -6.91 -7.99 -12.28
CA VAL A 282 -6.85 -6.52 -12.20
C VAL A 282 -5.42 -5.98 -12.19
N SER A 283 -4.44 -6.80 -11.82
CA SER A 283 -3.03 -6.40 -11.71
C SER A 283 -2.21 -6.52 -12.99
N TYR A 284 -2.77 -7.02 -14.10
CA TYR A 284 -2.04 -7.15 -15.36
C TYR A 284 -1.91 -5.81 -16.10
N ALA A 285 -0.78 -5.56 -16.75
CA ALA A 285 -0.49 -4.29 -17.42
C ALA A 285 -1.50 -3.86 -18.50
N LYS A 286 -2.22 -4.82 -19.10
CA LYS A 286 -3.25 -4.59 -20.14
C LYS A 286 -4.67 -4.81 -19.62
N SER A 287 -4.84 -4.91 -18.30
CA SER A 287 -6.15 -5.10 -17.67
C SER A 287 -7.03 -3.87 -17.89
N GLN A 288 -8.35 -4.05 -17.85
CA GLN A 288 -9.31 -2.95 -17.85
C GLN A 288 -9.08 -2.05 -16.63
N ALA A 289 -8.79 -2.66 -15.48
CA ALA A 289 -8.42 -1.95 -14.26
C ALA A 289 -7.23 -1.00 -14.45
N ILE A 290 -6.12 -1.46 -15.04
CA ILE A 290 -4.95 -0.62 -15.28
C ILE A 290 -5.22 0.44 -16.35
N GLY A 291 -6.03 0.11 -17.37
CA GLY A 291 -6.52 1.10 -18.33
C GLY A 291 -7.31 2.22 -17.65
N TRP A 292 -8.20 1.89 -16.72
CA TRP A 292 -8.95 2.87 -15.94
C TRP A 292 -8.02 3.69 -15.01
N VAL A 293 -7.06 3.05 -14.33
CA VAL A 293 -6.06 3.75 -13.51
C VAL A 293 -5.30 4.77 -14.34
N ALA A 294 -4.80 4.39 -15.52
CA ALA A 294 -4.08 5.28 -16.42
C ALA A 294 -4.91 6.51 -16.81
N GLN A 295 -6.18 6.30 -17.18
CA GLN A 295 -7.12 7.39 -17.47
C GLN A 295 -7.34 8.31 -16.26
N GLN A 296 -7.44 7.77 -15.05
CA GLN A 296 -7.59 8.61 -13.86
C GLN A 296 -6.35 9.43 -13.58
N LEU A 297 -5.15 8.83 -13.70
CA LEU A 297 -3.87 9.51 -13.53
C LEU A 297 -3.73 10.68 -14.52
N GLU A 298 -4.21 10.52 -15.74
CA GLU A 298 -4.20 11.60 -16.75
C GLU A 298 -5.03 12.83 -16.34
N THR A 299 -6.09 12.63 -15.56
CA THR A 299 -6.97 13.74 -15.11
C THR A 299 -6.48 14.43 -13.84
N LEU A 300 -5.36 13.98 -13.27
CA LEU A 300 -4.92 14.51 -12.00
C LEU A 300 -4.41 15.97 -12.14
N PRO A 301 -4.91 16.91 -11.32
CA PRO A 301 -4.67 18.34 -11.50
C PRO A 301 -3.21 18.78 -11.29
N TRP A 302 -2.35 17.89 -10.77
CA TRP A 302 -0.92 18.14 -10.55
C TRP A 302 -0.04 18.00 -11.80
N LEU A 303 -0.66 17.71 -12.95
CA LEU A 303 -0.03 17.70 -14.27
C LEU A 303 -0.06 19.07 -14.96
N THR A 304 -0.71 20.05 -14.34
CA THR A 304 -0.61 21.47 -14.68
C THR A 304 0.42 22.13 -13.76
N GLN A 305 1.51 22.57 -14.37
CA GLN A 305 2.56 23.49 -13.91
C GLN A 305 2.71 23.75 -12.40
N GLN A 306 3.93 23.53 -11.92
CA GLN A 306 4.56 24.44 -10.96
C GLN A 306 4.24 25.87 -11.39
N THR A 307 3.30 26.54 -10.74
CA THR A 307 3.30 27.99 -10.74
C THR A 307 4.58 28.38 -10.01
N ALA A 308 5.60 28.71 -10.80
CA ALA A 308 6.65 29.58 -10.37
C ALA A 308 6.00 30.71 -9.58
N MET A 309 6.43 30.90 -8.34
CA MET A 309 6.15 32.16 -7.67
C MET A 309 6.61 33.28 -8.63
N PRO A 310 5.81 34.31 -8.88
CA PRO A 310 6.26 35.43 -9.68
C PRO A 310 7.56 35.94 -9.07
N ALA A 311 8.61 36.02 -9.88
CA ALA A 311 9.78 36.80 -9.54
C ALA A 311 9.28 38.20 -9.19
N SER A 312 9.45 38.59 -7.93
CA SER A 312 9.13 39.96 -7.50
C SER A 312 10.12 40.92 -8.19
N PRO A 313 9.67 42.15 -8.51
CA PRO A 313 10.42 43.11 -9.33
C PRO A 313 11.77 43.50 -8.72
#